data_AF-A0A6P6R445-F1
#
_entry.id   AF-A0A6P6R445-F1
#
_cell.length_a   1.000
_cell.length_b   1.000
_cell.length_c   1.000
_cell.angle_alpha   90.00
_cell.angle_beta   90.00
_cell.angle_gamma   90.00
#
_symmetry.space_group_name_H-M   'P 1'
#
loop_
_entity.id
_entity.type
_entity.pdbx_description
1 polymer ?
#
loop_
_entity_poly.entity_id
_entity_poly.type
_entity_poly.pdbx_seq_one_letter_code
_entity_poly.pdbx_strand_id
1 'polypeptide(L)'
;MEAAVFISSLVDCCALIFLSVYFIITLSDLECDYINARSCCSKLNKWVVPEMIAQALATLLMLGSMHWFVFLLNLPVASWDVYRYVKVPVGNMGVYDPTEIHNRGQLKSHMKEAMIKLGFHLLCFFIYLYSMILALIND
;
A
#
# COMPACT_ATOMS: atom_id res chain seq x y z
N MET A 1 -6.36 15.12 -21.40
CA MET A 1 -7.19 14.51 -20.32
C MET A 1 -6.44 13.38 -19.61
N GLU A 2 -5.60 12.64 -20.33
CA GLU A 2 -4.75 11.58 -19.80
C GLU A 2 -3.69 12.08 -18.82
N ALA A 3 -3.09 13.26 -19.08
CA ALA A 3 -2.13 13.88 -18.17
C ALA A 3 -2.69 14.09 -16.74
N ALA A 4 -3.96 14.47 -16.60
CA ALA A 4 -4.60 14.66 -15.29
C ALA A 4 -4.76 13.34 -14.51
N VAL A 5 -5.01 12.23 -15.21
CA VAL A 5 -5.09 10.89 -14.60
C VAL A 5 -3.71 10.43 -14.13
N PHE A 6 -2.66 10.68 -14.92
CA PHE A 6 -1.30 10.37 -14.50
C PHE A 6 -0.84 11.23 -13.32
N ILE A 7 -1.17 12.54 -13.31
CA ILE A 7 -0.84 13.43 -12.20
C ILE A 7 -1.54 13.00 -10.90
N SER A 8 -2.84 12.70 -10.96
CA SER A 8 -3.58 12.20 -9.78
C SER A 8 -3.01 10.86 -9.28
N SER A 9 -2.71 9.93 -10.18
CA SER A 9 -2.09 8.64 -9.83
C SER A 9 -0.69 8.79 -9.23
N LEU A 10 0.07 9.80 -9.66
CA LEU A 10 1.36 10.16 -9.07
C LEU A 10 1.20 10.64 -7.63
N VAL A 11 0.22 11.49 -7.37
CA VAL A 11 -0.09 11.99 -6.02
C VAL A 11 -0.53 10.83 -5.12
N ASP A 12 -1.40 9.96 -5.60
CA ASP A 12 -1.84 8.76 -4.85
C ASP A 12 -0.64 7.83 -4.57
N CYS A 13 0.24 7.62 -5.55
CA CYS A 13 1.45 6.83 -5.37
C CYS A 13 2.38 7.41 -4.30
N CYS A 14 2.56 8.74 -4.27
CA CYS A 14 3.32 9.42 -3.23
C CYS A 14 2.70 9.19 -1.84
N ALA A 15 1.37 9.29 -1.74
CA ALA A 15 0.65 9.05 -0.48
C ALA A 15 0.84 7.59 -0.01
N LEU A 16 0.77 6.62 -0.91
CA LEU A 16 0.98 5.19 -0.63
C LEU A 16 2.42 4.87 -0.23
N ILE A 17 3.42 5.52 -0.84
CA ILE A 17 4.83 5.41 -0.43
C ILE A 17 5.00 5.95 0.99
N PHE A 18 4.48 7.14 1.28
CA PHE A 18 4.56 7.72 2.62
C PHE A 18 3.89 6.82 3.66
N LEU A 19 2.73 6.26 3.32
CA LEU A 19 2.02 5.32 4.18
C LEU A 19 2.81 4.01 4.40
N SER A 20 3.42 3.47 3.34
CA SER A 20 4.30 2.28 3.42
C SER A 20 5.48 2.52 4.35
N VAL A 21 6.12 3.69 4.25
CA VAL A 21 7.19 4.10 5.17
C VAL A 21 6.66 4.23 6.60
N TYR A 22 5.49 4.84 6.80
CA TYR A 22 4.85 4.93 8.11
C TYR A 22 4.60 3.55 8.74
N PHE A 23 4.14 2.57 7.95
CA PHE A 23 3.99 1.19 8.40
C PHE A 23 5.32 0.57 8.84
N ILE A 24 6.39 0.73 8.04
CA ILE A 24 7.72 0.21 8.36
C ILE A 24 8.26 0.83 9.65
N ILE A 25 8.17 2.15 9.79
CA ILE A 25 8.65 2.85 11.00
C ILE A 25 7.87 2.37 12.23
N THR A 26 6.54 2.31 12.16
CA THR A 26 5.71 1.91 13.30
C THR A 26 5.96 0.44 13.70
N LEU A 27 6.22 -0.44 12.74
CA LEU A 27 6.63 -1.82 13.00
C LEU A 27 8.06 -1.89 13.57
N SER A 28 8.97 -1.01 13.15
CA SER A 28 10.33 -0.93 13.67
C SER A 28 10.37 -0.40 15.10
N ASP A 29 9.53 0.58 15.42
CA ASP A 29 9.33 1.06 16.79
C ASP A 29 8.80 -0.06 17.68
N LEU A 30 7.95 -0.95 17.15
CA LEU A 30 7.48 -2.14 17.86
C LEU A 30 8.60 -3.19 18.03
N GLU A 31 9.45 -3.41 17.02
CA GLU A 31 10.59 -4.34 17.10
C GLU A 31 11.63 -3.90 18.15
N CYS A 32 11.83 -2.59 18.28
CA CYS A 32 12.72 -1.99 19.29
C CYS A 32 12.06 -1.81 20.67
N ASP A 33 10.85 -2.35 20.89
CA ASP A 33 10.04 -2.19 22.11
C ASP A 33 9.80 -0.71 22.53
N TYR A 34 9.81 0.22 21.56
CA TYR A 34 9.57 1.65 21.81
C TYR A 34 8.08 1.97 22.04
N ILE A 35 7.17 1.16 21.47
CA ILE A 35 5.71 1.32 21.58
C ILE A 35 5.01 0.03 21.99
N ASN A 36 3.87 0.16 22.67
CA ASN A 36 3.05 -1.00 23.03
C ASN A 36 2.32 -1.59 21.81
N ALA A 37 2.25 -2.92 21.71
CA ALA A 37 1.61 -3.64 20.60
C ALA A 37 0.16 -3.22 20.38
N ARG A 38 -0.60 -2.93 21.45
CA ARG A 38 -1.99 -2.46 21.37
C ARG A 38 -2.11 -1.11 20.68
N SER A 39 -1.23 -0.17 21.03
CA SER A 39 -1.21 1.17 20.42
C SER A 39 -0.75 1.12 18.97
N CYS A 40 0.21 0.24 18.65
CA CYS A 40 0.65 -0.04 17.28
C CYS A 40 -0.52 -0.58 16.44
N CYS A 41 -1.18 -1.65 16.87
CA CYS A 41 -2.27 -2.29 16.12
C CYS A 41 -3.44 -1.33 15.85
N SER A 42 -3.82 -0.49 16.84
CA SER A 42 -4.88 0.50 16.63
C SER A 42 -4.51 1.57 15.59
N LYS A 43 -3.25 2.02 15.56
CA LYS A 43 -2.77 2.96 14.55
C LYS A 43 -2.71 2.31 13.17
N LEU A 44 -2.10 1.13 13.09
CA LEU A 44 -1.95 0.37 11.85
C LEU A 44 -3.32 0.04 11.22
N ASN A 45 -4.24 -0.53 11.99
CA ASN A 45 -5.56 -0.93 11.48
C ASN A 45 -6.39 0.25 10.97
N LYS A 46 -6.21 1.44 11.55
CA LYS A 46 -6.86 2.67 11.07
C LYS A 46 -6.39 3.08 9.67
N TRP A 47 -5.14 2.81 9.33
CA TRP A 47 -4.52 3.17 8.05
C TRP A 47 -4.62 2.09 6.97
N VAL A 48 -4.85 0.83 7.35
CA VAL A 48 -5.02 -0.29 6.41
C VAL A 48 -6.22 -0.09 5.48
N VAL A 49 -7.36 0.39 5.99
CA VAL A 49 -8.55 0.62 5.16
C VAL A 49 -8.32 1.75 4.15
N PRO A 50 -7.79 2.94 4.54
CA PRO A 50 -7.38 3.97 3.59
C PRO A 50 -6.39 3.50 2.54
N GLU A 51 -5.38 2.71 2.92
CA GLU A 51 -4.39 2.15 1.98
C GLU A 51 -5.07 1.34 0.87
N MET A 52 -5.93 0.39 1.28
CA MET A 52 -6.64 -0.50 0.36
C MET A 52 -7.56 0.29 -0.57
N ILE A 53 -8.26 1.30 -0.05
CA ILE A 53 -9.14 2.16 -0.85
C ILE A 53 -8.31 2.95 -1.87
N ALA A 54 -7.20 3.56 -1.46
CA ALA A 54 -6.33 4.32 -2.35
C ALA A 54 -5.75 3.44 -3.46
N GLN A 55 -5.26 2.24 -3.13
CA GLN A 55 -4.74 1.28 -4.10
C GLN A 55 -5.82 0.82 -5.10
N ALA A 56 -7.02 0.51 -4.61
CA ALA A 56 -8.13 0.09 -5.45
C ALA A 56 -8.62 1.22 -6.36
N LEU A 57 -8.70 2.46 -5.83
CA LEU A 57 -9.10 3.63 -6.58
C LEU A 57 -8.11 3.96 -7.70
N ALA A 58 -6.81 3.92 -7.41
CA ALA A 58 -5.76 4.10 -8.42
C ALA A 58 -5.85 3.02 -9.53
N THR A 59 -6.12 1.77 -9.17
CA THR A 59 -6.30 0.67 -10.12
C THR A 59 -7.55 0.86 -11.00
N LEU A 60 -8.65 1.32 -10.42
CA LEU A 60 -9.89 1.62 -11.15
C LEU A 60 -9.76 2.83 -12.09
N LEU A 61 -9.05 3.87 -11.67
CA LEU A 61 -8.75 5.02 -12.52
C LEU A 61 -7.95 4.59 -13.76
N MET A 62 -6.95 3.72 -13.59
CA MET A 62 -6.15 3.19 -14.71
C MET A 62 -6.93 2.28 -15.65
N LEU A 63 -7.94 1.56 -15.14
CA LEU A 63 -8.88 0.80 -15.96
C LEU A 63 -9.71 1.73 -16.84
N GLY A 64 -10.20 2.85 -16.29
CA GLY A 64 -10.97 3.86 -17.03
C GLY A 64 -10.16 4.53 -18.16
N SER A 65 -8.85 4.69 -17.98
CA SER A 65 -7.96 5.25 -18.99
C SER A 65 -7.46 4.24 -20.04
N MET A 66 -7.94 2.98 -20.05
CA MET A 66 -7.53 1.95 -21.02
C MET A 66 -6.02 1.64 -21.04
N HIS A 67 -5.30 1.92 -19.95
CA HIS A 67 -3.86 1.64 -19.83
C HIS A 67 -3.63 0.23 -19.26
N TRP A 68 -3.84 -0.78 -20.10
CA TRP A 68 -3.81 -2.20 -19.72
C TRP A 68 -2.52 -2.66 -19.04
N PHE A 69 -1.36 -2.16 -19.49
CA PHE A 69 -0.07 -2.54 -18.91
C PHE A 69 0.06 -2.11 -17.44
N VAL A 70 -0.31 -0.86 -17.15
CA VAL A 70 -0.27 -0.28 -15.82
C VAL A 70 -1.31 -0.92 -14.91
N PHE A 71 -2.50 -1.20 -15.43
CA PHE A 71 -3.55 -1.92 -14.71
C PHE A 71 -3.07 -3.33 -14.29
N LEU A 72 -2.48 -4.09 -15.22
CA LEU A 72 -1.92 -5.42 -14.93
C LEU A 72 -0.80 -5.39 -13.89
N LEU A 73 -0.02 -4.30 -13.84
CA LEU A 73 1.03 -4.14 -12.83
C LEU A 73 0.44 -3.95 -11.42
N ASN A 74 -0.64 -3.18 -11.28
CA ASN A 74 -1.27 -2.89 -9.98
C ASN A 74 -2.16 -4.02 -9.46
N LEU A 75 -2.72 -4.85 -10.35
CA LEU A 75 -3.65 -5.92 -10.03
C LEU A 75 -3.12 -6.93 -8.99
N PRO A 76 -1.87 -7.42 -9.06
CA PRO A 76 -1.30 -8.30 -8.04
C PRO A 76 -1.32 -7.69 -6.64
N VAL A 77 -0.95 -6.41 -6.49
CA VAL A 77 -0.92 -5.75 -5.18
C VAL A 77 -2.34 -5.51 -4.66
N ALA A 78 -3.22 -5.00 -5.51
CA ALA A 78 -4.62 -4.78 -5.13
C ALA A 78 -5.32 -6.10 -4.74
N SER A 79 -5.09 -7.17 -5.50
CA SER A 79 -5.65 -8.50 -5.18
C SER A 79 -5.08 -9.09 -3.89
N TRP A 80 -3.79 -8.86 -3.64
CA TRP A 80 -3.13 -9.30 -2.41
C TRP A 80 -3.70 -8.58 -1.18
N ASP A 81 -3.94 -7.27 -1.28
CA ASP A 81 -4.54 -6.49 -0.20
C ASP A 81 -5.98 -6.92 0.12
N VAL A 82 -6.77 -7.16 -0.92
CA VAL A 82 -8.13 -7.69 -0.76
C VAL A 82 -8.10 -9.10 -0.15
N TYR A 83 -7.21 -9.97 -0.63
CA TYR A 83 -7.05 -11.32 -0.08
C TYR A 83 -6.67 -11.28 1.40
N ARG A 84 -5.73 -10.40 1.77
CA ARG A 84 -5.30 -10.23 3.16
C ARG A 84 -6.46 -9.76 4.03
N TYR A 85 -7.27 -8.81 3.56
CA TYR A 85 -8.42 -8.29 4.29
C TYR A 85 -9.51 -9.35 4.50
N VAL A 86 -9.82 -10.15 3.47
CA VAL A 86 -10.86 -11.19 3.52
C VAL A 86 -10.44 -12.40 4.37
N LYS A 87 -9.14 -12.71 4.41
CA LYS A 87 -8.61 -13.85 5.17
C LYS A 87 -8.50 -13.58 6.68
N VAL A 88 -8.77 -12.36 7.15
CA VAL A 88 -8.77 -12.06 8.59
C VAL A 88 -9.86 -12.87 9.28
N PRO A 89 -9.52 -13.70 10.28
CA PRO A 89 -10.51 -14.49 11.00
C PRO A 89 -11.49 -13.57 11.76
N VAL A 90 -12.78 -13.90 11.67
CA VAL A 90 -13.89 -13.22 12.36
C VAL A 90 -13.71 -13.42 13.87
N GLY A 91 -13.03 -12.48 14.52
CA GLY A 91 -12.63 -12.56 15.93
C GLY A 91 -11.40 -11.73 16.28
N ASN A 92 -10.55 -11.40 15.30
CA ASN A 92 -9.41 -10.50 15.51
C ASN A 92 -9.85 -9.04 15.64
N MET A 93 -9.10 -8.25 16.42
CA MET A 93 -9.33 -6.79 16.56
C MET A 93 -8.99 -5.98 15.29
N GLY A 94 -8.57 -6.64 14.21
CA GLY A 94 -8.20 -6.05 12.92
C GLY A 94 -7.23 -6.94 12.13
N VAL A 95 -6.66 -6.41 11.05
CA VAL A 95 -5.59 -7.11 10.28
C VAL A 95 -4.35 -7.38 11.14
N TYR A 96 -4.12 -6.54 12.15
CA TYR A 96 -3.03 -6.67 13.11
C TYR A 96 -3.60 -6.94 14.51
N ASP A 97 -3.28 -8.10 15.08
CA ASP A 97 -3.67 -8.47 16.45
C ASP A 97 -2.48 -8.35 17.43
N PRO A 98 -2.65 -7.68 18.59
CA PRO A 98 -1.59 -7.51 19.57
C PRO A 98 -1.05 -8.83 20.16
N THR A 99 -1.84 -9.91 20.15
CA THR A 99 -1.40 -11.21 20.67
C THR A 99 -0.52 -11.97 19.68
N GLU A 100 -0.70 -11.75 18.38
CA GLU A 100 0.04 -12.45 17.32
C GLU A 100 1.30 -11.68 16.90
N ILE A 101 1.28 -10.34 17.00
CA ILE A 101 2.35 -9.48 16.46
C ILE A 101 3.66 -9.52 17.27
N HIS A 102 3.60 -9.93 18.54
CA HIS A 102 4.80 -10.07 19.39
C HIS A 102 5.61 -11.33 19.05
N ASN A 103 5.04 -12.25 18.26
CA ASN A 103 5.78 -13.38 17.77
C ASN A 103 6.79 -12.91 16.71
N ARG A 104 8.10 -13.01 17.01
CA ARG A 104 9.20 -12.53 16.16
C ARG A 104 9.11 -13.01 14.70
N GLY A 105 8.50 -14.17 14.45
CA GLY A 105 8.27 -14.68 13.09
C GLY A 105 7.22 -13.88 12.30
N GLN A 106 6.11 -13.51 12.91
CA GLN A 106 5.03 -12.75 12.26
C GLN A 106 5.44 -11.29 12.02
N LEU A 107 6.12 -10.66 12.99
CA LEU A 107 6.62 -9.29 12.85
C LEU A 107 7.56 -9.13 11.63
N LYS A 108 8.52 -10.05 11.48
CA LYS A 108 9.42 -10.06 10.31
C LYS A 108 8.69 -10.30 9.00
N SER A 109 7.63 -11.12 9.00
CA SER A 109 6.81 -11.33 7.81
C SER A 109 6.08 -10.05 7.40
N HIS A 110 5.43 -9.37 8.35
CA HIS A 110 4.74 -8.10 8.08
C HIS A 110 5.68 -6.98 7.65
N MET A 111 6.87 -6.90 8.24
CA MET A 111 7.92 -5.98 7.78
C MET A 111 8.38 -6.26 6.35
N LYS A 112 8.63 -7.53 6.01
CA LYS A 112 9.04 -7.93 4.66
C LYS A 112 7.95 -7.59 3.65
N GLU A 113 6.70 -7.81 3.99
CA GLU A 113 5.55 -7.48 3.16
C GLU A 113 5.45 -5.96 2.93
N ALA A 114 5.59 -5.14 3.97
CA ALA A 114 5.62 -3.69 3.86
C ALA A 114 6.81 -3.19 3.01
N MET A 115 7.99 -3.81 3.13
CA MET A 115 9.14 -3.51 2.28
C MET A 115 8.92 -3.87 0.81
N ILE A 116 8.30 -5.02 0.52
CA ILE A 116 7.96 -5.42 -0.86
C ILE A 116 6.98 -4.42 -1.46
N LYS A 117 5.93 -4.03 -0.71
CA LYS A 117 4.98 -3.00 -1.13
C LYS A 117 5.68 -1.67 -1.40
N LEU A 118 6.57 -1.22 -0.52
CA LEU A 118 7.32 0.02 -0.72
C LEU A 118 8.12 -0.02 -2.04
N GLY A 119 8.85 -1.12 -2.28
CA GLY A 119 9.61 -1.29 -3.52
C GLY A 119 8.73 -1.29 -4.76
N PHE A 120 7.55 -1.91 -4.68
CA PHE A 120 6.58 -1.90 -5.77
C PHE A 120 6.02 -0.50 -6.07
N HIS A 121 5.60 0.24 -5.04
CA HIS A 121 5.10 1.62 -5.23
C HIS A 121 6.19 2.53 -5.78
N LEU A 122 7.44 2.36 -5.34
CA LEU A 122 8.58 3.13 -5.85
C LEU A 122 8.86 2.84 -7.34
N LEU A 123 8.73 1.58 -7.77
CA LEU A 123 8.83 1.23 -9.18
C LEU A 123 7.66 1.82 -9.99
N CYS A 124 6.43 1.74 -9.47
CA CYS A 124 5.26 2.34 -10.12
C CYS A 124 5.38 3.85 -10.23
N PHE A 125 5.97 4.53 -9.24
CA PHE A 125 6.22 5.96 -9.26
C PHE A 125 7.04 6.38 -10.48
N PHE A 126 8.13 5.67 -10.79
CA PHE A 126 8.93 5.96 -11.98
C PHE A 126 8.17 5.69 -13.29
N ILE A 127 7.35 4.64 -13.33
CA ILE A 127 6.50 4.34 -14.50
C ILE A 127 5.45 5.42 -14.71
N TYR A 128 4.79 5.89 -13.65
CA TYR A 128 3.81 6.98 -13.72
C TYR A 128 4.46 8.29 -14.14
N LEU A 129 5.65 8.59 -13.62
CA LEU A 129 6.42 9.77 -14.00
C LEU A 129 6.77 9.74 -15.50
N TYR A 130 7.28 8.61 -15.99
CA TYR A 130 7.58 8.44 -17.41
C TYR A 130 6.32 8.58 -18.29
N SER A 131 5.23 7.92 -17.90
CA SER A 131 3.96 7.95 -18.65
C SER A 131 3.34 9.36 -18.65
N MET A 132 3.44 10.09 -17.54
CA MET A 132 3.01 11.49 -17.44
C MET A 132 3.80 12.38 -18.40
N ILE A 133 5.14 12.25 -18.46
CA ILE A 133 5.97 13.05 -19.36
C ILE A 133 5.61 12.76 -20.81
N LEU A 134 5.44 11.49 -21.18
CA LEU A 134 5.02 11.12 -22.54
C LEU A 134 3.64 11.70 -22.90
N ALA A 135 2.67 11.59 -21.99
CA ALA A 135 1.34 12.15 -22.19
C ALA A 135 1.39 13.68 -22.36
N LEU A 136 2.24 14.37 -21.59
CA LEU A 136 2.41 15.82 -21.68
C LEU A 136 3.15 16.28 -22.94
N ILE A 137 4.05 15.45 -23.49
CA ILE A 137 4.75 15.75 -24.76
C ILE A 137 3.83 15.49 -25.97
N ASN A 138 2.91 14.53 -25.84
CA ASN A 138 2.01 14.11 -26.90
C ASN A 138 0.64 14.84 -26.89
N ASP A 139 0.31 15.54 -25.80
CA ASP A 139 -0.73 16.59 -25.73
C ASP A 139 -0.22 17.89 -26.39
#